data_AF-A0A0N7ZCD9-F1
#
_entry.id   AF-A0A0N7ZCD9-F1
#
_cell.length_a   1.000
_cell.length_b   1.000
_cell.length_c   1.000
_cell.angle_alpha   90.00
_cell.angle_beta   90.00
_cell.angle_gamma   90.00
#
_symmetry.space_group_name_H-M   'P 1'
#
loop_
_entity.id
_entity.type
_entity.pdbx_description
1 polymer ?
#
loop_
_entity_poly.entity_id
_entity_poly.type
_entity_poly.pdbx_seq_one_letter_code
_entity_poly.pdbx_strand_id
1 'polypeptide(L)'
;MAEDREILREVWDGRVPVCVQLASEDCNTLSAPDPYYLMVPRLSYFPLVMDKVRKHFLRLISQDLQEAEMWLESDGMPLKWHYPVGVLFDLHCGGASLPWALTAHFSHFPEQDLIRCPTREVVESHFMSSLKEADGLKHRGQIITNMQSKDHKQLWMGLCNDKFDQFWAINRKLMESTPEEGFKFIPFRLHCPFQAPIQRLIRPLTEDGRRVTLADLLLEFLSVSSQEGDRVVIQGIEVPHDTPLQWLSEHLSHPDNFLHICYISVQS
;
A
#
# COMPACT_ATOMS: atom_id res chain seq x y z
N MET A 1 8.22 -7.18 -22.90
CA MET A 1 8.99 -8.14 -22.08
C MET A 1 10.17 -7.51 -21.34
N ALA A 2 11.10 -6.79 -22.00
CA ALA A 2 12.17 -6.06 -21.29
C ALA A 2 11.65 -4.75 -20.66
N GLU A 3 10.88 -3.96 -21.42
CA GLU A 3 10.24 -2.71 -20.98
C GLU A 3 9.28 -2.93 -19.79
N ASP A 4 8.52 -4.02 -19.80
CA ASP A 4 7.61 -4.36 -18.69
C ASP A 4 8.36 -4.62 -17.37
N ARG A 5 9.58 -5.18 -17.43
CA ARG A 5 10.41 -5.40 -16.24
C ARG A 5 10.96 -4.09 -15.68
N GLU A 6 11.22 -3.11 -16.54
CA GLU A 6 11.64 -1.77 -16.12
C GLU A 6 10.52 -1.09 -15.33
N ILE A 7 9.27 -1.19 -15.80
CA ILE A 7 8.11 -0.67 -15.07
C ILE A 7 7.99 -1.32 -13.68
N LEU A 8 8.11 -2.65 -13.60
CA LEU A 8 8.10 -3.35 -12.31
C LEU A 8 9.20 -2.86 -11.36
N ARG A 9 10.38 -2.55 -11.91
CA ARG A 9 11.52 -2.05 -11.13
C ARG A 9 11.25 -0.63 -10.63
N GLU A 10 10.77 0.27 -11.49
CA GLU A 10 10.42 1.65 -11.11
C GLU A 10 9.35 1.68 -10.01
N VAL A 11 8.32 0.84 -10.13
CA VAL A 11 7.29 0.69 -9.09
C VAL A 11 7.89 0.21 -7.76
N TRP A 12 8.82 -0.75 -7.82
CA TRP A 12 9.52 -1.26 -6.64
C TRP A 12 10.43 -0.22 -5.97
N ASP A 13 11.15 0.54 -6.79
CA ASP A 13 12.12 1.53 -6.33
C ASP A 13 11.46 2.86 -5.91
N GLY A 14 10.13 3.00 -6.10
CA GLY A 14 9.35 4.14 -5.64
C GLY A 14 9.52 4.45 -4.15
N ARG A 15 9.80 5.72 -3.83
CA ARG A 15 10.00 6.22 -2.46
C ARG A 15 9.11 7.43 -2.15
N VAL A 16 8.83 7.63 -0.87
CA VAL A 16 8.18 8.83 -0.32
C VAL A 16 9.15 9.51 0.65
N PRO A 17 9.51 10.79 0.46
CA PRO A 17 10.28 11.54 1.44
C PRO A 17 9.40 11.87 2.64
N VAL A 18 9.79 11.42 3.82
CA VAL A 18 9.03 11.56 5.06
C VAL A 18 9.83 12.34 6.09
N CYS A 19 9.15 13.23 6.81
CA CYS A 19 9.63 13.95 7.98
C CYS A 19 8.80 13.52 9.18
N VAL A 20 9.40 12.80 10.13
CA VAL A 20 8.69 12.37 11.34
C VAL A 20 9.08 13.25 12.51
N GLN A 21 8.09 13.77 13.23
CA GLN A 21 8.24 14.51 14.48
C GLN A 21 7.67 13.71 15.64
N LEU A 22 8.20 13.92 16.85
CA LEU A 22 7.60 13.33 18.05
C LEU A 22 6.44 14.20 18.52
N ALA A 23 5.33 13.58 18.90
CA ALA A 23 4.21 14.26 19.53
C ALA A 23 4.67 15.04 20.78
N SER A 24 4.21 16.28 20.91
CA SER A 24 4.65 17.17 21.98
C SER A 24 4.30 16.65 23.38
N GLU A 25 3.16 15.97 23.49
CA GLU A 25 2.66 15.36 24.72
C GLU A 25 3.46 14.13 25.18
N ASP A 26 4.16 13.47 24.25
CA ASP A 26 5.00 12.30 24.54
C ASP A 26 6.46 12.69 24.82
N CYS A 27 6.81 13.95 24.55
CA CYS A 27 8.16 14.46 24.69
C CYS A 27 8.50 14.74 26.16
N ASN A 28 9.58 14.13 26.65
CA ASN A 28 10.07 14.33 28.02
C ASN A 28 11.31 15.26 28.08
N THR A 29 11.52 16.09 27.05
CA THR A 29 12.65 17.02 26.97
C THR A 29 12.20 18.48 27.05
N LEU A 30 13.07 19.36 27.56
CA LEU A 30 12.79 20.79 27.70
C LEU A 30 12.66 21.54 26.36
N SER A 31 13.26 20.99 25.30
CA SER A 31 13.17 21.48 23.92
C SER A 31 12.56 20.42 23.02
N ALA A 32 11.89 20.84 21.95
CA ALA A 32 11.40 19.93 20.93
C ALA A 32 12.56 19.12 20.31
N PRO A 33 12.40 17.81 20.12
CA PRO A 33 13.45 16.97 19.56
C PRO A 33 13.60 17.20 18.06
N ASP A 34 14.79 16.91 17.54
CA ASP A 34 15.04 17.01 16.11
C ASP A 34 14.16 16.02 15.33
N PRO A 35 13.51 16.46 14.24
CA PRO A 35 12.76 15.59 13.35
C PRO A 35 13.66 14.53 12.68
N TYR A 36 13.07 13.40 12.33
CA TYR A 36 13.76 12.31 11.63
C TYR A 36 13.32 12.27 10.16
N TYR A 37 14.27 12.43 9.24
CA TYR A 37 14.01 12.39 7.80
C TYR A 37 14.44 11.06 7.19
N LEU A 38 13.61 10.49 6.31
CA LEU A 38 13.92 9.25 5.60
C LEU A 38 13.15 9.10 4.29
N MET A 39 13.71 8.33 3.36
CA MET A 39 13.03 7.89 2.14
C MET A 39 12.37 6.53 2.41
N VAL A 40 11.05 6.49 2.40
CA VAL A 40 10.27 5.29 2.73
C VAL A 40 9.81 4.58 1.45
N PRO A 41 9.99 3.25 1.31
CA PRO A 41 9.45 2.48 0.19
C PRO A 41 7.92 2.57 0.10
N ARG A 42 7.41 2.96 -1.07
CA ARG A 42 5.95 3.06 -1.34
C ARG A 42 5.24 1.73 -1.11
N LEU A 43 5.88 0.64 -1.52
CA LEU A 43 5.30 -0.70 -1.49
C LEU A 43 5.33 -1.40 -0.13
N SER A 44 5.94 -0.80 0.89
CA SER A 44 6.07 -1.39 2.22
C SER A 44 4.97 -0.91 3.17
N TYR A 45 5.02 -1.37 4.42
CA TYR A 45 4.14 -0.97 5.51
C TYR A 45 4.96 -0.27 6.60
N PHE A 46 4.41 0.77 7.23
CA PHE A 46 5.13 1.56 8.23
C PHE A 46 5.82 0.76 9.35
N PRO A 47 5.20 -0.26 9.97
CA PRO A 47 5.85 -1.03 11.02
C PRO A 47 7.13 -1.77 10.56
N LEU A 48 7.33 -1.99 9.26
CA LEU A 48 8.51 -2.68 8.73
C LEU A 48 9.71 -1.75 8.52
N VAL A 49 9.45 -0.45 8.37
CA VAL A 49 10.43 0.56 7.89
C VAL A 49 10.70 1.66 8.91
N MET A 50 10.02 1.64 10.06
CA MET A 50 10.11 2.69 11.10
C MET A 50 10.98 2.32 12.31
N ASP A 51 11.73 1.21 12.29
CA ASP A 51 12.58 0.77 13.40
C ASP A 51 13.61 1.84 13.83
N LYS A 52 14.21 2.55 12.86
CA LYS A 52 15.18 3.61 13.13
C LYS A 52 14.52 4.85 13.75
N VAL A 53 13.33 5.21 13.27
CA VAL A 53 12.53 6.32 13.80
C VAL A 53 12.12 6.04 15.23
N ARG A 54 11.58 4.84 15.49
CA ARG A 54 11.23 4.38 16.84
C ARG A 54 12.44 4.44 17.77
N LYS A 55 13.60 3.90 17.35
CA LYS A 55 14.83 3.92 18.17
C LYS A 55 15.35 5.33 18.47
N HIS A 56 15.15 6.29 17.56
CA HIS A 56 15.48 7.69 17.77
C HIS A 56 14.61 8.31 18.87
N PHE A 57 13.29 8.17 18.77
CA PHE A 57 12.35 8.78 19.71
C PHE A 57 12.23 8.07 21.06
N LEU A 58 12.47 6.76 21.15
CA LEU A 58 12.45 6.02 22.42
C LEU A 58 13.39 6.62 23.49
N ARG A 59 14.44 7.34 23.07
CA ARG A 59 15.40 8.00 23.96
C ARG A 59 14.89 9.32 24.55
N LEU A 60 13.78 9.83 24.01
CA LEU A 60 13.24 11.17 24.24
C LEU A 60 11.90 11.15 24.98
N ILE A 61 11.31 9.95 25.15
CA ILE A 61 10.04 9.73 25.87
C ILE A 61 10.28 9.20 27.28
N SER A 62 9.25 9.27 28.13
CA SER A 62 9.27 8.74 29.50
C SER A 62 9.34 7.20 29.54
N GLN A 63 9.85 6.64 30.65
CA GLN A 63 10.09 5.19 30.77
C GLN A 63 8.81 4.35 30.66
N ASP A 64 7.68 4.87 31.12
CA ASP A 64 6.36 4.24 31.04
C ASP A 64 5.85 4.08 29.60
N LEU A 65 6.33 4.90 28.66
CA LEU A 65 5.96 4.84 27.25
C LEU A 65 6.93 4.02 26.39
N GLN A 66 8.07 3.56 26.92
CA GLN A 66 9.10 2.86 26.12
C GLN A 66 8.64 1.50 25.59
N GLU A 67 7.73 0.84 26.29
CA GLU A 67 7.11 -0.42 25.85
C GLU A 67 5.85 -0.19 25.01
N ALA A 68 5.39 1.06 24.89
CA ALA A 68 4.19 1.37 24.13
C ALA A 68 4.40 1.17 22.62
N GLU A 69 3.27 0.90 21.96
CA GLU A 69 3.20 0.78 20.51
C GLU A 69 3.20 2.17 19.87
N MET A 70 4.13 2.37 18.94
CA MET A 70 4.22 3.62 18.18
C MET A 70 3.17 3.62 17.07
N TRP A 71 2.38 4.69 16.99
CA TRP A 71 1.45 4.93 15.88
C TRP A 71 1.78 6.27 15.20
N LEU A 72 1.29 6.44 13.97
CA LEU A 72 1.61 7.59 13.12
C LEU A 72 0.34 8.36 12.78
N GLU A 73 0.47 9.68 12.75
CA GLU A 73 -0.58 10.63 12.37
C GLU A 73 -0.09 11.51 11.21
N SER A 74 -1.01 11.91 10.33
CA SER A 74 -0.81 12.98 9.34
C SER A 74 -2.01 13.92 9.39
N ASP A 75 -1.79 15.21 9.62
CA ASP A 75 -2.82 16.25 9.66
C ASP A 75 -4.06 15.89 10.50
N GLY A 76 -3.85 15.36 11.72
CA GLY A 76 -4.94 14.93 12.61
C GLY A 76 -5.54 13.56 12.28
N MET A 77 -5.06 12.87 11.25
CA MET A 77 -5.56 11.56 10.83
C MET A 77 -4.61 10.42 11.21
N PRO A 78 -5.04 9.47 12.06
CA PRO A 78 -4.28 8.25 12.34
C PRO A 78 -4.08 7.39 11.09
N LEU A 79 -2.84 6.96 10.85
CA LEU A 79 -2.46 6.22 9.67
C LEU A 79 -2.60 4.70 9.86
N LYS A 80 -3.45 4.08 9.04
CA LYS A 80 -3.72 2.64 9.03
C LYS A 80 -2.48 1.87 8.58
N TRP A 81 -1.74 1.28 9.51
CA TRP A 81 -0.47 0.59 9.21
C TRP A 81 -0.59 -0.54 8.18
N HIS A 82 -1.76 -1.16 8.06
CA HIS A 82 -2.04 -2.26 7.15
C HIS A 82 -2.31 -1.80 5.71
N TYR A 83 -2.26 -0.49 5.44
CA TYR A 83 -2.24 0.04 4.08
C TYR A 83 -0.80 0.28 3.66
N PRO A 84 -0.43 0.01 2.40
CA PRO A 84 0.90 0.33 1.91
C PRO A 84 1.19 1.83 2.05
N VAL A 85 2.45 2.17 2.32
CA VAL A 85 2.89 3.57 2.56
C VAL A 85 2.52 4.48 1.38
N GLY A 86 2.71 4.00 0.14
CA GLY A 86 2.37 4.75 -1.07
C GLY A 86 0.88 5.04 -1.19
N VAL A 87 0.03 4.09 -0.78
CA VAL A 87 -1.44 4.26 -0.79
C VAL A 87 -1.86 5.31 0.24
N LEU A 88 -1.29 5.25 1.45
CA LEU A 88 -1.55 6.26 2.48
C LEU A 88 -1.09 7.65 2.01
N PHE A 89 0.08 7.74 1.39
CA PHE A 89 0.59 9.00 0.86
C PHE A 89 -0.29 9.56 -0.27
N ASP A 90 -0.67 8.72 -1.25
CA ASP A 90 -1.48 9.14 -2.39
C ASP A 90 -2.88 9.58 -1.94
N LEU A 91 -3.49 8.87 -0.97
CA LEU A 91 -4.84 9.17 -0.48
C LEU A 91 -4.93 10.46 0.34
N HIS A 92 -3.93 10.75 1.19
CA HIS A 92 -3.99 11.88 2.14
C HIS A 92 -3.16 13.08 1.69
N CYS A 93 -2.13 12.88 0.87
CA CYS A 93 -1.10 13.88 0.60
C CYS A 93 -0.76 14.05 -0.88
N GLY A 94 -1.52 13.45 -1.82
CA GLY A 94 -1.28 13.46 -3.28
C GLY A 94 -1.21 14.83 -3.97
N GLY A 95 -1.19 15.94 -3.22
CA GLY A 95 -0.88 17.31 -3.65
C GLY A 95 -0.23 18.19 -2.57
N ALA A 96 0.19 17.64 -1.43
CA ALA A 96 0.80 18.38 -0.33
C ALA A 96 2.30 18.66 -0.55
N SER A 97 2.85 19.65 0.16
CA SER A 97 4.28 19.96 0.09
C SER A 97 5.12 18.82 0.68
N LEU A 98 6.11 18.36 -0.09
CA LEU A 98 7.10 17.41 0.40
C LEU A 98 8.14 18.11 1.31
N PRO A 99 8.73 17.39 2.29
CA PRO A 99 8.48 15.98 2.64
C PRO A 99 7.14 15.78 3.35
N TRP A 100 6.59 14.56 3.27
CA TRP A 100 5.37 14.20 3.99
C TRP A 100 5.60 14.31 5.50
N ALA A 101 4.91 15.25 6.14
CA ALA A 101 4.99 15.49 7.57
C ALA A 101 4.15 14.45 8.33
N LEU A 102 4.80 13.73 9.24
CA LEU A 102 4.18 12.73 10.11
C LEU A 102 4.47 13.07 11.57
N THR A 103 3.51 12.79 12.44
CA THR A 103 3.69 12.82 13.89
C THR A 103 3.71 11.38 14.41
N ALA A 104 4.74 11.04 15.18
CA ALA A 104 4.87 9.78 15.90
C ALA A 104 4.38 9.95 17.33
N HIS A 105 3.47 9.07 17.72
CA HIS A 105 2.88 9.02 19.05
C HIS A 105 3.19 7.66 19.71
N PHE A 106 3.34 7.69 21.03
CA PHE A 106 3.55 6.53 21.90
C PHE A 106 2.44 6.43 22.97
N SER A 107 1.70 7.51 23.22
CA SER A 107 0.51 7.52 24.07
C SER A 107 -0.78 7.53 23.25
N HIS A 108 -1.93 7.51 23.93
CA HIS A 108 -3.27 7.74 23.36
C HIS A 108 -3.58 6.98 22.06
N PHE A 109 -3.23 5.70 21.99
CA PHE A 109 -3.45 4.90 20.79
C PHE A 109 -4.95 4.92 20.37
N PRO A 110 -5.27 5.28 19.12
CA PRO A 110 -6.65 5.44 18.67
C PRO A 110 -7.29 4.08 18.34
N GLU A 111 -7.74 3.37 19.36
CA GLU A 111 -8.32 2.01 19.26
C GLU A 111 -9.59 1.94 18.39
N GLN A 112 -10.26 3.08 18.16
CA GLN A 112 -11.46 3.14 17.30
C GLN A 112 -11.10 3.19 15.81
N ASP A 113 -9.91 3.71 15.47
CA ASP A 113 -9.50 3.98 14.10
C ASP A 113 -8.39 3.05 13.60
N LEU A 114 -7.56 2.54 14.52
CA LEU A 114 -6.41 1.70 14.22
C LEU A 114 -6.52 0.31 14.86
N ILE A 115 -6.07 -0.69 14.11
CA ILE A 115 -5.83 -2.03 14.64
C ILE A 115 -4.40 -2.09 15.20
N ARG A 116 -4.20 -2.78 16.31
CA ARG A 116 -2.89 -3.00 16.93
C ARG A 116 -1.96 -3.83 16.03
N CYS A 117 -0.67 -3.52 16.05
CA CYS A 117 0.42 -4.21 15.35
C CYS A 117 1.58 -4.49 16.33
N PRO A 118 1.39 -5.38 17.31
CA PRO A 118 2.39 -5.60 18.37
C PRO A 118 3.71 -6.17 17.86
N THR A 119 3.69 -6.89 16.72
CA THR A 119 4.88 -7.57 16.19
C THR A 119 4.91 -7.60 14.66
N ARG A 120 6.09 -7.88 14.10
CA ARG A 120 6.28 -7.99 12.64
C ARG A 120 5.54 -9.19 12.03
N GLU A 121 5.28 -10.23 12.81
CA GLU A 121 4.52 -11.41 12.40
C GLU A 121 3.06 -11.07 12.08
N VAL A 122 2.49 -10.04 12.72
CA VAL A 122 1.15 -9.54 12.39
C VAL A 122 1.13 -8.94 10.98
N VAL A 123 2.17 -8.19 10.62
CA VAL A 123 2.33 -7.64 9.27
C VAL A 123 2.55 -8.76 8.25
N GLU A 124 3.38 -9.76 8.56
CA GLU A 124 3.57 -10.93 7.69
C GLU A 124 2.25 -11.68 7.46
N SER A 125 1.47 -11.88 8.52
CA SER A 125 0.17 -12.54 8.44
C SER A 125 -0.82 -11.74 7.59
N HIS A 126 -0.85 -10.42 7.75
CA HIS A 126 -1.67 -9.52 6.92
C HIS A 126 -1.26 -9.61 5.44
N PHE A 127 0.04 -9.50 5.16
CA PHE A 127 0.60 -9.58 3.82
C PHE A 127 0.26 -10.91 3.14
N MET A 128 0.47 -12.04 3.84
CA MET A 128 0.16 -13.37 3.32
C MET A 128 -1.35 -13.60 3.15
N SER A 129 -2.19 -13.01 4.00
CA SER A 129 -3.64 -13.04 3.84
C SER A 129 -4.07 -12.35 2.55
N SER A 130 -3.58 -11.12 2.32
CA SER A 130 -3.87 -10.35 1.10
C SER A 130 -3.38 -11.06 -0.17
N LEU A 131 -2.18 -11.66 -0.14
CA LEU A 131 -1.68 -12.47 -1.25
C LEU A 131 -2.59 -13.68 -1.58
N LYS A 132 -3.06 -14.39 -0.55
CA LYS A 132 -3.98 -15.53 -0.73
C LYS A 132 -5.33 -15.11 -1.27
N GLU A 133 -5.83 -13.97 -0.81
CA GLU A 133 -7.07 -13.38 -1.31
C GLU A 133 -6.94 -13.00 -2.78
N ALA A 134 -5.86 -12.32 -3.17
CA ALA A 134 -5.57 -11.95 -4.54
C ALA A 134 -5.44 -13.18 -5.45
N ASP A 135 -4.75 -14.24 -5.02
CA ASP A 135 -4.68 -15.50 -5.78
C ASP A 135 -6.03 -16.23 -5.83
N GLY A 136 -6.86 -16.09 -4.79
CA GLY A 136 -8.25 -16.52 -4.77
C GLY A 136 -9.06 -15.91 -5.91
N LEU A 137 -8.88 -14.61 -6.15
CA LEU A 137 -9.54 -13.87 -7.22
C LEU A 137 -8.97 -14.24 -8.61
N LYS A 138 -7.64 -14.30 -8.75
CA LYS A 138 -6.98 -14.56 -10.04
C LYS A 138 -7.07 -16.01 -10.49
N HIS A 139 -6.78 -16.95 -9.59
CA HIS A 139 -6.52 -18.36 -9.91
C HIS A 139 -7.27 -19.34 -8.99
N ARG A 140 -8.30 -18.88 -8.25
CA ARG A 140 -9.03 -19.71 -7.27
C ARG A 140 -8.11 -20.28 -6.17
N GLY A 141 -7.02 -19.57 -5.85
CA GLY A 141 -6.05 -19.95 -4.82
C GLY A 141 -5.11 -21.08 -5.21
N GLN A 142 -5.13 -21.53 -6.47
CA GLN A 142 -4.39 -22.72 -6.90
C GLN A 142 -2.87 -22.49 -6.88
N ILE A 143 -2.40 -21.31 -7.30
CA ILE A 143 -0.97 -21.06 -7.43
C ILE A 143 -0.33 -20.95 -6.04
N ILE A 144 -0.90 -20.13 -5.16
CA ILE A 144 -0.33 -19.89 -3.83
C ILE A 144 -0.39 -21.13 -2.93
N THR A 145 -1.41 -21.98 -3.10
CA THR A 145 -1.55 -23.24 -2.35
C THR A 145 -0.53 -24.28 -2.78
N ASN A 146 -0.14 -24.29 -4.07
CA ASN A 146 0.87 -25.21 -4.61
C ASN A 146 2.31 -24.74 -4.33
N MET A 147 2.51 -23.54 -3.79
CA MET A 147 3.82 -23.05 -3.39
C MET A 147 4.31 -23.73 -2.09
N GLN A 148 5.62 -23.87 -1.97
CA GLN A 148 6.25 -24.41 -0.76
C GLN A 148 6.40 -23.31 0.30
N SER A 149 6.53 -23.69 1.58
CA SER A 149 6.76 -22.72 2.68
C SER A 149 7.99 -21.82 2.44
N LYS A 150 9.02 -22.33 1.76
CA LYS A 150 10.20 -21.53 1.37
C LYS A 150 9.87 -20.42 0.39
N ASP A 151 8.89 -20.64 -0.50
CA ASP A 151 8.49 -19.67 -1.51
C ASP A 151 7.71 -18.53 -0.84
N HIS A 152 6.82 -18.85 0.12
CA HIS A 152 6.14 -17.85 0.95
C HIS A 152 7.13 -17.01 1.75
N LYS A 153 8.11 -17.64 2.40
CA LYS A 153 9.19 -16.93 3.11
C LYS A 153 10.02 -16.07 2.17
N GLN A 154 10.26 -16.51 0.94
CA GLN A 154 11.02 -15.74 -0.04
C GLN A 154 10.27 -14.49 -0.50
N LEU A 155 8.95 -14.56 -0.71
CA LEU A 155 8.11 -13.37 -0.96
C LEU A 155 8.22 -12.37 0.20
N TRP A 156 8.01 -12.85 1.42
CA TRP A 156 8.08 -12.01 2.62
C TRP A 156 9.45 -11.36 2.82
N MET A 157 10.53 -12.15 2.74
CA MET A 157 11.90 -11.64 2.89
C MET A 157 12.32 -10.72 1.74
N GLY A 158 11.80 -10.95 0.53
CA GLY A 158 11.98 -10.05 -0.60
C GLY A 158 11.41 -8.67 -0.32
N LEU A 159 10.20 -8.60 0.25
CA LEU A 159 9.58 -7.34 0.67
C LEU A 159 10.34 -6.68 1.83
N CYS A 160 10.62 -7.42 2.91
CA CYS A 160 11.26 -6.87 4.11
C CYS A 160 12.66 -6.30 3.85
N ASN A 161 13.42 -6.94 2.95
CA ASN A 161 14.81 -6.57 2.67
C ASN A 161 14.96 -5.72 1.41
N ASP A 162 13.85 -5.28 0.80
CA ASP A 162 13.86 -4.46 -0.41
C ASP A 162 14.63 -5.15 -1.56
N LYS A 163 14.38 -6.46 -1.76
CA LYS A 163 15.04 -7.32 -2.75
C LYS A 163 14.09 -7.70 -3.87
N PHE A 164 13.98 -6.83 -4.87
CA PHE A 164 13.16 -7.03 -6.07
C PHE A 164 13.34 -8.40 -6.73
N ASP A 165 14.58 -8.81 -7.07
CA ASP A 165 14.80 -10.05 -7.82
C ASP A 165 14.46 -11.29 -6.98
N GLN A 166 14.65 -11.21 -5.65
CA GLN A 166 14.24 -12.26 -4.73
C GLN A 166 12.72 -12.39 -4.69
N PHE A 167 12.00 -11.27 -4.63
CA PHE A 167 10.54 -11.23 -4.62
C PHE A 167 9.94 -11.74 -5.95
N TRP A 168 10.37 -11.15 -7.06
CA TRP A 168 9.81 -11.42 -8.39
C TRP A 168 10.16 -12.79 -8.95
N ALA A 169 11.22 -13.45 -8.46
CA ALA A 169 11.50 -14.86 -8.78
C ALA A 169 10.33 -15.79 -8.41
N ILE A 170 9.56 -15.44 -7.37
CA ILE A 170 8.38 -16.16 -6.93
C ILE A 170 7.10 -15.47 -7.43
N ASN A 171 6.99 -14.15 -7.26
CA ASN A 171 5.76 -13.41 -7.55
C ASN A 171 5.32 -13.51 -9.02
N ARG A 172 6.26 -13.68 -9.96
CA ARG A 172 5.93 -13.89 -11.38
C ARG A 172 4.95 -15.04 -11.59
N LYS A 173 5.02 -16.11 -10.78
CA LYS A 173 4.08 -17.25 -10.86
C LYS A 173 2.64 -16.83 -10.53
N LEU A 174 2.49 -15.88 -9.61
CA LEU A 174 1.20 -15.32 -9.24
C LEU A 174 0.70 -14.30 -10.26
N MET A 175 1.52 -13.87 -11.21
CA MET A 175 1.14 -12.95 -12.29
C MET A 175 1.03 -13.65 -13.64
N GLU A 176 1.23 -14.98 -13.70
CA GLU A 176 1.02 -15.77 -14.92
C GLU A 176 -0.47 -15.79 -15.27
N SER A 177 -0.82 -15.20 -16.41
CA SER A 177 -2.18 -15.18 -16.96
C SER A 177 -2.20 -15.87 -18.33
N THR A 178 -3.34 -16.43 -18.73
CA THR A 178 -3.49 -16.93 -20.11
C THR A 178 -3.64 -15.73 -21.06
N PRO A 179 -2.91 -15.67 -22.20
CA PRO A 179 -2.95 -14.50 -23.08
C PRO A 179 -4.34 -14.13 -23.60
N GLU A 180 -5.22 -15.13 -23.70
CA GLU A 180 -6.57 -15.00 -24.25
C GLU A 180 -7.62 -14.63 -23.19
N GLU A 181 -7.48 -15.08 -21.93
CA GLU A 181 -8.51 -14.89 -20.88
C GLU A 181 -8.08 -13.95 -19.75
N GLY A 182 -6.78 -13.75 -19.54
CA GLY A 182 -6.25 -12.97 -18.41
C GLY A 182 -6.47 -13.67 -17.06
N PHE A 183 -6.56 -12.89 -15.98
CA PHE A 183 -6.97 -13.40 -14.67
C PHE A 183 -8.47 -13.71 -14.62
N LYS A 184 -8.90 -14.60 -13.71
CA LYS A 184 -10.34 -14.85 -13.53
C LYS A 184 -11.09 -13.58 -13.06
N PHE A 185 -10.52 -12.86 -12.10
CA PHE A 185 -10.97 -11.55 -11.64
C PHE A 185 -9.74 -10.69 -11.30
N ILE A 186 -9.88 -9.37 -11.43
CA ILE A 186 -8.84 -8.41 -11.05
C ILE A 186 -8.88 -8.18 -9.53
N PRO A 187 -7.79 -8.44 -8.77
CA PRO A 187 -7.69 -8.01 -7.39
C PRO A 187 -7.44 -6.51 -7.34
N PHE A 188 -8.45 -5.74 -6.93
CA PHE A 188 -8.32 -4.30 -6.76
C PHE A 188 -8.93 -3.84 -5.44
N ARG A 189 -8.46 -2.71 -4.95
CA ARG A 189 -9.07 -1.94 -3.86
C ARG A 189 -9.13 -0.49 -4.29
N LEU A 190 -10.35 0.02 -4.45
CA LEU A 190 -10.61 1.41 -4.79
C LEU A 190 -10.80 2.20 -3.49
N HIS A 191 -9.82 3.03 -3.17
CA HIS A 191 -9.75 3.86 -1.97
C HIS A 191 -10.41 5.20 -2.24
N CYS A 192 -11.43 5.52 -1.45
CA CYS A 192 -12.04 6.83 -1.38
C CYS A 192 -11.77 7.44 0.01
N PRO A 193 -11.59 8.78 0.12
CA PRO A 193 -11.36 9.42 1.40
C PRO A 193 -12.45 9.08 2.43
N PHE A 194 -12.03 8.82 3.67
CA PHE A 194 -12.91 8.59 4.83
C PHE A 194 -13.89 7.40 4.69
N GLN A 195 -13.66 6.48 3.76
CA GLN A 195 -14.51 5.30 3.56
C GLN A 195 -13.68 4.01 3.53
N ALA A 196 -14.34 2.88 3.77
CA ALA A 196 -13.72 1.59 3.52
C ALA A 196 -13.50 1.39 2.01
N PRO A 197 -12.41 0.74 1.59
CA PRO A 197 -12.10 0.57 0.18
C PRO A 197 -13.15 -0.31 -0.48
N ILE A 198 -13.54 0.07 -1.70
CA ILE A 198 -14.45 -0.69 -2.53
C ILE A 198 -13.66 -1.84 -3.15
N GLN A 199 -14.16 -3.05 -2.92
CA GLN A 199 -13.64 -4.28 -3.53
C GLN A 199 -14.83 -5.11 -4.02
N ARG A 200 -14.85 -5.37 -5.34
CA ARG A 200 -15.92 -6.11 -6.04
C ARG A 200 -15.32 -7.02 -7.10
N LEU A 201 -16.14 -7.90 -7.68
CA LEU A 201 -15.69 -8.79 -8.74
C LEU A 201 -15.75 -8.05 -10.07
N ILE A 202 -14.62 -8.00 -10.78
CA ILE A 202 -14.55 -7.50 -12.16
C ILE A 202 -13.66 -8.42 -12.98
N ARG A 203 -14.11 -8.78 -14.18
CA ARG A 203 -13.33 -9.59 -15.12
C ARG A 203 -12.41 -8.68 -15.93
N PRO A 204 -11.24 -9.17 -16.39
CA PRO A 204 -10.35 -8.39 -17.26
C PRO A 204 -10.91 -8.19 -18.67
N LEU A 205 -11.92 -8.98 -19.06
CA LEU A 205 -12.53 -9.00 -20.38
C LEU A 205 -14.04 -8.90 -20.26
N THR A 206 -14.67 -8.17 -21.18
CA THR A 206 -16.12 -8.19 -21.37
C THR A 206 -16.57 -9.49 -22.03
N GLU A 207 -17.88 -9.74 -22.07
CA GLU A 207 -18.45 -10.91 -22.77
C GLU A 207 -18.06 -10.96 -24.26
N ASP A 208 -17.87 -9.79 -24.88
CA ASP A 208 -17.45 -9.64 -26.28
C ASP A 208 -15.93 -9.77 -26.49
N GLY A 209 -15.15 -10.03 -25.43
CA GLY A 209 -13.70 -10.15 -25.49
C GLY A 209 -12.93 -8.82 -25.50
N ARG A 210 -13.58 -7.67 -25.29
CA ARG A 210 -12.91 -6.38 -25.12
C ARG A 210 -12.19 -6.35 -23.77
N ARG A 211 -10.97 -5.80 -23.73
CA ARG A 211 -10.28 -5.53 -22.47
C ARG A 211 -11.03 -4.47 -21.66
N VAL A 212 -11.34 -4.81 -20.42
CA VAL A 212 -11.90 -3.87 -19.44
C VAL A 212 -10.80 -2.91 -19.03
N THR A 213 -11.14 -1.62 -19.02
CA THR A 213 -10.22 -0.51 -18.77
C THR A 213 -10.44 0.07 -17.37
N LEU A 214 -9.53 0.96 -16.96
CA LEU A 214 -9.71 1.74 -15.73
C LEU A 214 -11.02 2.56 -15.77
N ALA A 215 -11.37 3.13 -16.91
CA ALA A 215 -12.63 3.87 -17.11
C ALA A 215 -13.86 2.99 -16.81
N ASP A 216 -13.88 1.76 -17.31
CA ASP A 216 -14.99 0.83 -17.08
C ASP A 216 -15.14 0.51 -15.58
N LEU A 217 -14.03 0.26 -14.87
CA LEU A 217 -14.03 0.01 -13.42
C LEU A 217 -14.57 1.20 -12.63
N LEU A 218 -14.10 2.40 -12.95
CA LEU A 218 -14.50 3.62 -12.28
C LEU A 218 -15.98 3.90 -12.51
N LEU A 219 -16.47 3.75 -13.75
CA LEU A 219 -17.88 3.93 -14.09
C LEU A 219 -18.79 2.93 -13.37
N GLU A 220 -18.33 1.68 -13.18
CA GLU A 220 -19.11 0.64 -12.54
C GLU A 220 -19.19 0.80 -11.01
N PHE A 221 -18.09 1.21 -10.37
CA PHE A 221 -17.98 1.15 -8.91
C PHE A 221 -17.85 2.49 -8.19
N LEU A 222 -17.56 3.60 -8.87
CA LEU A 222 -17.70 4.92 -8.26
C LEU A 222 -19.17 5.34 -8.29
N SER A 223 -19.75 5.49 -7.10
CA SER A 223 -21.11 6.00 -6.92
C SER A 223 -21.22 7.52 -7.05
N VAL A 224 -20.09 8.22 -7.09
CA VAL A 224 -20.01 9.68 -7.16
C VAL A 224 -19.80 10.11 -8.61
N SER A 225 -20.60 11.06 -9.07
CA SER A 225 -20.37 11.70 -10.37
C SER A 225 -19.00 12.37 -10.35
N SER A 226 -18.06 11.87 -11.15
CA SER A 226 -16.73 12.45 -11.28
C SER A 226 -16.85 13.94 -11.63
N GLN A 227 -16.27 14.78 -10.78
CA GLN A 227 -16.21 16.22 -10.98
C GLN A 227 -14.97 16.60 -11.79
N GLU A 228 -15.02 17.77 -12.42
CA GLU A 228 -13.85 18.33 -13.09
C GLU A 228 -12.74 18.59 -12.06
N GLY A 229 -11.58 17.95 -12.28
CA GLY A 229 -10.42 18.02 -11.39
C GLY A 229 -10.23 16.84 -10.45
N ASP A 230 -11.17 15.89 -10.39
CA ASP A 230 -10.96 14.63 -9.67
C ASP A 230 -9.78 13.86 -10.28
N ARG A 231 -9.01 13.17 -9.43
CA ARG A 231 -7.79 12.47 -9.84
C ARG A 231 -7.85 11.01 -9.45
N VAL A 232 -7.39 10.14 -10.35
CA VAL A 232 -7.23 8.71 -10.10
C VAL A 232 -5.75 8.38 -10.11
N VAL A 233 -5.24 8.06 -8.93
CA VAL A 233 -3.81 7.86 -8.69
C VAL A 233 -3.53 6.40 -8.37
N ILE A 234 -2.54 5.83 -9.05
CA ILE A 234 -2.01 4.48 -8.80
C ILE A 234 -0.50 4.62 -8.75
N GLN A 235 0.15 4.15 -7.68
CA GLN A 235 1.61 4.28 -7.49
C GLN A 235 2.13 5.72 -7.58
N GLY A 236 1.34 6.71 -7.16
CA GLY A 236 1.70 8.12 -7.21
C GLY A 236 1.60 8.79 -8.58
N ILE A 237 1.07 8.12 -9.61
CA ILE A 237 0.87 8.68 -10.95
C ILE A 237 -0.60 8.65 -11.36
N GLU A 238 -0.98 9.60 -12.22
CA GLU A 238 -2.28 9.58 -12.90
C GLU A 238 -2.20 8.64 -14.10
N VAL A 239 -3.02 7.60 -14.06
CA VAL A 239 -3.04 6.56 -15.09
C VAL A 239 -4.12 6.89 -16.12
N PRO A 240 -3.80 6.81 -17.43
CA PRO A 240 -4.80 7.01 -18.48
C PRO A 240 -6.00 6.06 -18.30
N HIS A 241 -7.22 6.60 -18.37
CA HIS A 241 -8.44 5.84 -18.07
C HIS A 241 -8.70 4.70 -19.08
N ASP A 242 -8.14 4.78 -20.28
CA ASP A 242 -8.20 3.73 -21.30
C ASP A 242 -7.21 2.57 -21.05
N THR A 243 -6.37 2.65 -20.01
CA THR A 243 -5.40 1.60 -19.70
C THR A 243 -6.11 0.30 -19.29
N PRO A 244 -5.77 -0.86 -19.90
CA PRO A 244 -6.38 -2.14 -19.56
C PRO A 244 -6.11 -2.60 -18.13
N LEU A 245 -7.16 -3.03 -17.40
CA LEU A 245 -7.05 -3.49 -16.01
C LEU A 245 -6.12 -4.69 -15.84
N GLN A 246 -6.12 -5.62 -16.79
CA GLN A 246 -5.22 -6.78 -16.75
C GLN A 246 -3.76 -6.33 -16.69
N TRP A 247 -3.39 -5.37 -17.54
CA TRP A 247 -2.04 -4.83 -17.58
C TRP A 247 -1.71 -4.06 -16.30
N LEU A 248 -2.64 -3.23 -15.79
CA LEU A 248 -2.47 -2.55 -14.50
C LEU A 248 -2.24 -3.55 -13.36
N SER A 249 -3.01 -4.64 -13.33
CA SER A 249 -2.89 -5.67 -12.29
C SER A 249 -1.55 -6.42 -12.36
N GLU A 250 -1.02 -6.66 -13.55
CA GLU A 250 0.28 -7.32 -13.73
C GLU A 250 1.47 -6.40 -13.36
N HIS A 251 1.37 -5.09 -13.61
CA HIS A 251 2.53 -4.18 -13.59
C HIS A 251 2.52 -3.13 -12.46
N LEU A 252 1.34 -2.75 -11.95
CA LEU A 252 1.18 -1.68 -10.95
C LEU A 252 0.58 -2.17 -9.63
N SER A 253 0.27 -3.46 -9.51
CA SER A 253 -0.13 -4.06 -8.23
C SER A 253 0.99 -3.95 -7.19
N HIS A 254 0.58 -3.82 -5.94
CA HIS A 254 1.49 -3.88 -4.81
C HIS A 254 2.01 -5.32 -4.59
N PRO A 255 3.04 -5.52 -3.74
CA PRO A 255 3.57 -6.84 -3.43
C PRO A 255 2.51 -7.80 -2.88
N ASP A 256 1.43 -7.29 -2.28
CA ASP A 256 0.29 -8.09 -1.83
C ASP A 256 -0.66 -8.54 -2.96
N ASN A 257 -0.30 -8.23 -4.22
CA ASN A 257 -0.99 -8.56 -5.46
C ASN A 257 -2.35 -7.86 -5.64
N PHE A 258 -2.62 -6.81 -4.87
CA PHE A 258 -3.76 -5.92 -5.12
C PHE A 258 -3.35 -4.69 -5.91
N LEU A 259 -4.21 -4.30 -6.85
CA LEU A 259 -4.18 -3.00 -7.49
C LEU A 259 -4.89 -1.98 -6.59
N HIS A 260 -4.10 -1.18 -5.88
CA HIS A 260 -4.62 -0.10 -5.05
C HIS A 260 -4.83 1.15 -5.90
N ILE A 261 -6.10 1.58 -6.01
CA ILE A 261 -6.52 2.72 -6.83
C ILE A 261 -7.00 3.80 -5.87
N CYS A 262 -6.35 4.97 -5.86
CA CYS A 262 -6.75 6.09 -5.01
C CYS A 262 -7.58 7.07 -5.85
N TYR A 263 -8.85 7.24 -5.50
CA TYR A 263 -9.69 8.28 -6.06
C TYR A 263 -9.65 9.50 -5.13
N ILE A 264 -9.14 10.62 -5.64
CA ILE A 264 -8.97 11.86 -4.91
C ILE A 264 -9.96 12.85 -5.49
N SER A 265 -11.01 13.15 -4.73
CA SER A 265 -11.98 14.16 -5.13
C SER A 265 -11.46 15.56 -4.82
N VAL A 266 -11.71 16.51 -5.72
CA VAL A 266 -11.48 17.93 -5.40
C VAL A 266 -12.49 18.32 -4.33
N GLN A 267 -12.00 18.61 -3.11
CA GLN A 267 -12.86 19.17 -2.07
C GLN A 267 -13.41 20.51 -2.57
N SER A 268 -14.73 20.57 -2.76
CA SER A 268 -15.50 21.82 -2.86
C SER A 268 -15.62 22.51 -1.52
#